data_AF-A0A4Y2KM67-F1
#
_entry.id   AF-A0A4Y2KM67-F1
#
_cell.length_a   1.000
_cell.length_b   1.000
_cell.length_c   1.000
_cell.angle_alpha   90.00
_cell.angle_beta   90.00
_cell.angle_gamma   90.00
#
_symmetry.space_group_name_H-M   'P 1'
#
loop_
_entity.id
_entity.type
_entity.pdbx_description
1 polymer ?
#
loop_
_entity_poly.entity_id
_entity_poly.type
_entity_poly.pdbx_seq_one_letter_code
_entity_poly.pdbx_strand_id
1 'polypeptide(L)'
;MSLRRFLARRGCVKVFYSVNAKAFRSSCEILKGFKSIIRQPELKSFITSEGISWKFIPERSPWWGGFWERLMRSIKEPLRKTLGRALLTLEQLSTILIEI
;
A
#
# COMPACT_ATOMS: atom_id res chain seq x y z
N MET A 1 11.34 -0.21 -3.10
CA MET A 1 11.31 1.25 -2.83
C MET A 1 9.91 1.82 -2.56
N SER A 2 8.86 1.35 -3.23
CA SER A 2 7.48 1.87 -3.06
C SER A 2 6.93 1.77 -1.63
N LEU A 3 7.10 0.62 -0.96
CA LEU A 3 6.62 0.40 0.40
C LEU A 3 7.26 1.36 1.42
N ARG A 4 8.56 1.62 1.30
CA ARG A 4 9.27 2.59 2.15
C ARG A 4 8.72 4.01 1.98
N ARG A 5 8.47 4.44 0.73
CA ARG A 5 7.86 5.75 0.45
C ARG A 5 6.44 5.84 1.01
N PHE A 6 5.67 4.75 0.93
CA PHE A 6 4.32 4.68 1.49
C PHE A 6 4.32 4.86 3.01
N LEU A 7 5.15 4.09 3.73
CA LEU A 7 5.28 4.21 5.19
C LEU A 7 5.78 5.59 5.61
N ALA A 8 6.71 6.19 4.86
CA ALA A 8 7.16 7.56 5.14
C ALA A 8 6.04 8.60 4.98
N ARG A 9 5.11 8.41 4.03
CA ARG A 9 3.99 9.35 3.77
C ARG A 9 2.79 9.16 4.68
N ARG A 10 2.51 7.93 5.12
CA ARG A 10 1.29 7.57 5.87
C ARG A 10 1.56 7.16 7.32
N GLY A 11 2.82 7.01 7.70
CA GLY A 11 3.21 6.47 9.01
C GLY A 11 3.22 4.94 9.04
N CYS A 12 3.48 4.39 10.22
CA CYS A 12 3.47 2.96 10.43
C CYS A 12 2.03 2.43 10.47
N VAL A 13 1.76 1.33 9.78
CA VAL A 13 0.43 0.70 9.76
C VAL A 13 0.44 -0.61 10.53
N LYS A 14 -0.61 -0.88 11.30
CA LYS A 14 -0.74 -2.12 12.08
C LYS A 14 -1.07 -3.33 11.22
N VAL A 15 -1.87 -3.16 10.17
CA VAL A 15 -2.33 -4.26 9.32
C VAL A 15 -2.30 -3.89 7.83
N PHE A 16 -1.68 -4.75 7.03
CA PHE A 16 -1.80 -4.73 5.57
C PHE A 16 -2.81 -5.78 5.11
N TYR A 17 -3.68 -5.40 4.17
CA TYR A 17 -4.52 -6.33 3.42
C TYR A 17 -4.10 -6.32 1.95
N SER A 18 -3.87 -7.50 1.36
CA SER A 18 -3.54 -7.58 -0.06
C SER A 18 -4.08 -8.85 -0.74
N VAL A 19 -4.07 -8.81 -2.07
CA VAL A 19 -4.26 -9.99 -2.91
C VAL A 19 -3.03 -10.90 -2.86
N ASN A 20 -3.18 -12.17 -3.27
CA ASN A 20 -2.11 -13.17 -3.31
C ASN A 20 -1.11 -13.01 -4.47
N ALA A 21 -1.00 -11.81 -5.06
CA ALA A 21 -0.05 -11.58 -6.14
C ALA A 21 1.40 -11.73 -5.63
N LYS A 22 2.27 -12.31 -6.47
CA LYS A 22 3.67 -12.61 -6.11
C LYS A 22 4.43 -11.40 -5.57
N ALA A 23 4.17 -10.20 -6.10
CA ALA A 23 4.79 -8.95 -5.65
C ALA A 23 4.47 -8.62 -4.17
N PHE A 24 3.24 -8.88 -3.72
CA PHE A 24 2.84 -8.64 -2.33
C PHE A 24 3.38 -9.72 -1.39
N ARG A 25 3.45 -10.98 -1.83
CA ARG A 25 4.13 -12.04 -1.05
C ARG A 25 5.60 -11.74 -0.86
N SER A 26 6.31 -11.37 -1.93
CA SER A 26 7.71 -10.95 -1.86
C SER A 26 7.91 -9.73 -0.95
N SER A 27 7.02 -8.74 -1.01
CA SER A 27 7.09 -7.58 -0.10
C SER A 27 6.88 -7.96 1.37
N CYS A 28 6.01 -8.92 1.66
CA CYS A 28 5.79 -9.46 3.00
C CYS A 28 7.03 -10.21 3.50
N GLU A 29 7.68 -11.00 2.64
CA GLU A 29 8.94 -11.68 2.98
C GLU A 29 10.07 -10.69 3.25
N ILE A 30 10.20 -9.64 2.43
CA ILE A 30 11.17 -8.56 2.64
C ILE A 30 10.94 -7.88 3.99
N LEU A 31 9.69 -7.57 4.37
CA LEU A 31 9.38 -7.02 5.69
C LEU A 31 9.77 -7.97 6.83
N LYS A 32 9.52 -9.27 6.68
CA LYS A 32 9.96 -10.28 7.67
C LYS A 32 11.48 -10.32 7.77
N GLY A 33 12.20 -10.22 6.65
CA GLY A 33 13.66 -10.14 6.62
C GLY A 33 14.20 -8.85 7.25
N PHE A 34 13.55 -7.70 7.06
CA PHE A 34 13.92 -6.47 7.76
C PHE A 34 13.79 -6.64 9.28
N LYS A 35 12.78 -7.35 9.77
CA LYS A 35 12.62 -7.65 11.20
C LYS A 35 13.80 -8.45 11.79
N SER A 36 14.45 -9.31 11.00
CA SER A 36 15.61 -10.10 11.45
C SER A 36 16.95 -9.37 11.30
N ILE A 37 17.06 -8.44 10.34
CA ILE A 37 18.30 -7.69 10.03
C ILE A 37 18.48 -6.48 10.97
N ILE A 38 17.39 -5.87 11.44
CA ILE A 38 17.46 -4.68 12.30
C ILE A 38 17.99 -5.09 13.69
N ARG A 39 19.28 -4.84 13.90
CA ARG A 39 19.98 -5.02 15.19
C ARG A 39 19.81 -3.83 16.15
N GLN A 40 19.40 -2.66 15.66
CA GLN A 40 19.17 -1.47 16.49
C GLN A 40 17.96 -1.69 17.41
N PRO A 41 18.12 -1.62 18.74
CA PRO A 41 17.05 -1.91 19.70
C PRO A 41 15.84 -0.99 19.56
N GLU A 42 16.03 0.31 19.28
CA GLU A 42 14.91 1.26 19.16
C GLU A 42 14.09 1.06 17.87
N LEU A 43 14.77 0.73 16.76
CA LEU A 43 14.09 0.49 15.49
C LEU A 43 13.41 -0.90 15.50
N LYS A 44 14.03 -1.87 16.17
CA LYS A 44 13.46 -3.19 16.42
C LYS A 44 12.27 -3.08 17.35
N SER A 45 12.32 -2.28 18.41
CA SER A 45 11.17 -2.05 19.29
C SER A 45 10.06 -1.32 18.53
N PHE A 46 10.34 -0.25 17.76
CA PHE A 46 9.32 0.46 16.97
C PHE A 46 8.58 -0.44 15.96
N ILE A 47 9.29 -1.36 15.30
CA ILE A 47 8.69 -2.30 14.32
C ILE A 47 8.05 -3.52 15.01
N THR A 48 8.57 -3.94 16.16
CA THR A 48 8.11 -5.14 16.89
C THR A 48 7.00 -4.83 17.89
N SER A 49 6.97 -3.65 18.52
CA SER A 49 5.94 -3.19 19.46
C SER A 49 4.62 -2.87 18.75
N GLU A 50 4.68 -2.45 17.48
CA GLU A 50 3.51 -2.17 16.63
C GLU A 50 3.20 -3.28 15.61
N GLY A 51 3.97 -4.38 15.64
CA GLY A 51 3.76 -5.65 14.94
C GLY A 51 2.93 -5.60 13.66
N ILE A 52 3.52 -5.11 12.56
CA ILE A 52 2.83 -5.04 11.26
C ILE A 52 2.36 -6.44 10.83
N SER A 53 1.05 -6.67 10.86
CA SER A 53 0.41 -7.91 10.42
C SER A 53 0.04 -7.81 8.95
N TRP A 54 0.54 -8.71 8.11
CA TRP A 54 0.11 -8.80 6.71
C TRP A 54 -0.92 -9.92 6.54
N LYS A 55 -2.13 -9.56 6.12
CA LYS A 55 -3.23 -10.49 5.83
C LYS A 55 -3.47 -10.57 4.32
N PHE A 56 -3.57 -11.79 3.81
CA PHE A 56 -3.92 -12.05 2.42
C PHE A 56 -5.39 -12.45 2.34
N ILE A 57 -6.07 -12.03 1.28
CA ILE A 57 -7.42 -12.54 0.99
C ILE A 57 -7.37 -14.05 0.72
N PRO A 58 -8.49 -14.77 0.95
CA PRO A 58 -8.56 -16.20 0.62
C PRO A 58 -8.22 -16.46 -0.86
N GLU A 59 -7.48 -17.54 -1.12
CA GLU A 59 -7.15 -17.94 -2.49
C GLU A 59 -8.43 -18.31 -3.25
N ARG A 60 -8.49 -17.96 -4.54
CA ARG A 60 -9.64 -18.23 -5.43
C ARG A 60 -10.96 -17.62 -4.97
N SER A 61 -10.92 -16.56 -4.16
CA SER A 61 -12.10 -15.79 -3.76
C SER A 61 -12.15 -14.41 -4.42
N PRO A 62 -12.51 -14.30 -5.72
CA PRO A 62 -12.54 -13.03 -6.44
C PRO A 62 -13.52 -12.00 -5.84
N TRP A 63 -14.60 -12.46 -5.22
CA TRP A 63 -15.61 -11.58 -4.60
C TRP A 63 -15.06 -10.77 -3.41
N TRP A 64 -14.01 -11.24 -2.74
CA TRP A 64 -13.36 -10.52 -1.63
C TRP A 64 -12.76 -9.17 -2.07
N GLY A 65 -12.45 -9.02 -3.37
CA GLY A 65 -11.89 -7.78 -3.92
C GLY A 65 -12.91 -6.67 -4.13
N GLY A 66 -14.21 -6.97 -4.17
CA GLY A 66 -15.24 -6.05 -4.66
C GLY A 66 -15.34 -4.72 -3.89
N PHE A 67 -15.11 -4.74 -2.57
CA PHE A 67 -15.05 -3.52 -1.76
C PHE A 67 -13.92 -2.59 -2.22
N TRP A 68 -12.71 -3.14 -2.39
CA TRP A 68 -11.54 -2.38 -2.81
C TRP A 68 -11.64 -1.92 -4.26
N GLU A 69 -12.25 -2.71 -5.14
CA GLU A 69 -12.53 -2.33 -6.52
C GLU A 69 -13.48 -1.12 -6.58
N ARG A 70 -14.54 -1.13 -5.75
CA ARG A 70 -15.48 -0.01 -5.66
C ARG A 70 -14.81 1.24 -5.08
N LEU A 71 -13.95 1.10 -4.07
CA LEU A 71 -13.17 2.20 -3.54
C LEU A 71 -12.19 2.77 -4.59
N MET A 72 -11.55 1.92 -5.38
CA MET A 72 -10.69 2.38 -6.47
C MET A 72 -11.47 3.07 -7.59
N ARG A 73 -12.72 2.64 -7.81
CA ARG A 73 -13.61 3.28 -8.79
C ARG A 73 -13.97 4.70 -8.37
N SER A 74 -14.24 4.96 -7.08
CA SER A 74 -14.58 6.31 -6.59
C SER A 74 -13.46 7.34 -6.78
N ILE A 75 -12.20 6.89 -6.91
CA ILE A 75 -11.05 7.76 -7.20
C ILE A 75 -10.81 7.86 -8.70
N LYS A 76 -10.85 6.72 -9.41
CA LYS A 76 -10.54 6.66 -10.86
C LYS A 76 -11.58 7.37 -11.72
N GLU A 77 -12.85 7.32 -11.36
CA GLU A 77 -13.91 7.96 -12.16
C GLU A 77 -13.81 9.49 -12.17
N PRO A 78 -13.70 10.19 -11.03
CA PRO A 78 -13.44 11.63 -11.02
C PRO A 78 -12.15 11.99 -11.75
N LEU A 79 -11.04 11.28 -11.49
CA LEU A 79 -9.77 11.52 -12.18
C LEU A 79 -9.92 11.45 -13.70
N ARG A 80 -10.60 10.42 -14.23
CA ARG A 80 -10.80 10.27 -15.68
C ARG A 80 -11.66 11.40 -16.25
N LYS A 81 -12.69 11.84 -15.52
CA LYS A 81 -13.57 12.95 -15.94
C LYS A 81 -12.83 14.29 -15.92
N THR A 82 -12.03 14.54 -14.89
CA THR A 82 -11.27 15.80 -14.73
C THR A 82 -10.09 15.88 -15.70
N LEU A 83 -9.37 14.77 -15.93
CA LEU A 83 -8.13 14.79 -16.72
C LEU A 83 -8.34 14.58 -18.22
N GLY A 84 -9.38 13.85 -18.63
CA GLY A 84 -9.63 13.55 -20.04
C GLY A 84 -8.41 12.92 -20.72
N ARG A 85 -7.79 13.66 -21.67
CA ARG A 85 -6.58 13.26 -22.42
C ARG A 85 -5.31 14.00 -21.99
N ALA A 86 -5.35 14.75 -20.88
CA ALA A 86 -4.20 15.50 -20.41
C ALA A 86 -3.02 14.58 -20.04
N LEU A 87 -1.82 14.95 -20.46
CA LEU A 87 -0.57 14.32 -20.02
C LEU A 87 -0.02 15.13 -18.85
N LEU A 88 0.04 14.49 -17.68
CA LEU A 88 0.52 15.11 -16.46
C LEU A 88 1.91 14.62 -16.11
N THR A 89 2.69 15.53 -15.53
CA THR A 89 3.88 15.17 -14.76
C THR A 89 3.47 14.48 -13.45
N LEU A 90 4.42 13.76 -12.82
CA LEU A 90 4.20 13.10 -11.54
C LEU A 90 3.73 14.08 -10.45
N GLU A 91 4.28 15.29 -10.45
CA GLU A 91 3.96 16.33 -9.48
C GLU A 91 2.53 16.81 -9.65
N GLN A 92 2.12 17.16 -10.87
CA GLN A 92 0.75 17.57 -11.18
C GLN A 92 -0.26 16.47 -10.83
N LEU A 93 0.05 15.20 -11.13
CA LEU A 93 -0.81 14.09 -10.76
C LEU A 93 -0.93 13.93 -9.23
N SER A 94 0.16 14.12 -8.48
CA SER A 94 0.11 14.05 -7.02
C SER A 94 -0.74 15.17 -6.42
N THR A 95 -0.71 16.37 -6.99
CA THR A 95 -1.53 17.51 -6.52
C THR A 95 -3.01 17.22 -6.73
N ILE A 96 -3.40 16.81 -7.93
CA ILE A 96 -4.80 16.50 -8.27
C ILE A 96 -5.33 15.34 -7.43
N LEU A 97 -4.50 14.33 -7.13
CA LEU A 97 -4.86 13.23 -6.24
C LEU A 97 -5.09 13.65 -4.78
N ILE A 98 -4.64 14.82 -4.37
CA ILE A 98 -4.87 15.38 -3.03
C ILE A 98 -6.11 16.29 -3.03
N GLU A 99 -6.43 16.92 -4.17
CA GLU A 99 -7.58 17.82 -4.33
C GLU A 99 -8.92 17.08 -4.51
N ILE A 100 -8.90 15.83 -4.99
CA ILE A 100 -10.08 14.94 -5.12
C ILE A 100 -10.33 14.18 -3.82
#